data_AF-A0A2U1A9A3-F1
#
_entry.id   AF-A0A2U1A9A3-F1
#
_cell.length_a   1.000
_cell.length_b   1.000
_cell.length_c   1.000
_cell.angle_alpha   90.00
_cell.angle_beta   90.00
_cell.angle_gamma   90.00
#
_symmetry.space_group_name_H-M   'P 1'
#
loop_
_entity.id
_entity.type
_entity.pdbx_description
1 polymer ?
#
loop_
_entity_poly.entity_id
_entity_poly.type
_entity_poly.pdbx_seq_one_letter_code
_entity_poly.pdbx_strand_id
1 'polypeptide(L)'
;MKSFYVNKSLPLFVFAVIVMEMLCSCTKDVSLDPQYNYGFKYNHVYKTIDETILEKESDFRTLYFLSKINEAGKKDMDEYLSLENRMVALPKGTLFRVEQLIRSINPEHSTLFVKVRILNGHFKNIQATCFLNIDKYTDPIERDKSYKELRLIAEIPDPAVVIDLGEMPEYKDEKSIPEPEPITYTP
;
A
#
# COMPACT_ATOMS: atom_id res chain seq x y z
N MET A 1 29.99 -53.04 24.68
CA MET A 1 28.82 -52.13 24.56
C MET A 1 29.13 -51.08 23.52
N LYS A 2 28.47 -51.12 22.35
CA LYS A 2 28.60 -50.06 21.32
C LYS A 2 27.75 -48.87 21.76
N SER A 3 28.42 -47.78 22.12
CA SER A 3 27.76 -46.52 22.48
C SER A 3 27.13 -45.92 21.23
N PHE A 4 25.80 -45.90 21.18
CA PHE A 4 25.06 -45.09 20.21
C PHE A 4 25.22 -43.63 20.62
N TYR A 5 26.21 -42.95 20.03
CA TYR A 5 26.26 -41.49 20.06
C TYR A 5 25.04 -40.97 19.31
N VAL A 6 23.97 -40.67 20.05
CA VAL A 6 22.84 -39.89 19.52
C VAL A 6 23.42 -38.53 19.13
N ASN A 7 23.50 -38.29 17.83
CA ASN A 7 24.09 -37.09 17.27
C ASN A 7 23.20 -35.88 17.63
N LYS A 8 23.48 -35.24 18.76
CA LYS A 8 22.74 -34.08 19.28
C LYS A 8 22.73 -32.90 18.30
N SER A 9 23.56 -32.90 17.26
CA SER A 9 23.56 -31.85 16.25
C SER A 9 22.36 -31.93 15.30
N LEU A 10 21.82 -33.13 15.02
CA LEU A 10 20.70 -33.29 14.09
C LEU A 10 19.41 -32.60 14.60
N PRO A 11 18.93 -32.81 15.84
CA PRO A 11 17.76 -32.10 16.33
C PRO A 11 18.01 -30.59 16.48
N LEU A 12 19.24 -30.17 16.80
CA LEU A 12 19.61 -28.75 16.89
C LEU A 12 19.63 -28.06 15.53
N PHE A 13 20.08 -28.76 14.49
CA PHE A 13 20.06 -28.30 13.11
C PHE A 13 18.63 -28.21 12.57
N VAL A 14 17.79 -29.20 12.86
CA VAL A 14 16.35 -29.16 12.52
C VAL A 14 15.66 -28.01 13.25
N PHE A 15 15.95 -27.79 14.53
CA PHE A 15 15.40 -26.65 15.29
C PHE A 15 15.88 -25.30 14.73
N ALA A 16 17.16 -25.19 14.33
CA ALA A 16 17.71 -24.00 13.72
C ALA A 16 17.10 -23.71 12.34
N VAL A 17 16.85 -24.75 11.51
CA VAL A 17 16.15 -24.60 10.22
C VAL A 17 14.70 -24.17 10.44
N ILE A 18 13.99 -24.78 11.38
CA ILE A 18 12.61 -24.40 11.72
C ILE A 18 12.54 -22.97 12.25
N VAL A 19 13.49 -22.55 13.10
CA VAL A 19 13.58 -21.17 13.61
C VAL A 19 13.97 -20.19 12.50
N MET A 20 14.87 -20.56 11.58
CA MET A 20 15.22 -19.75 10.41
C MET A 20 14.07 -19.64 9.41
N GLU A 21 13.30 -20.71 9.19
CA GLU A 21 12.06 -20.68 8.38
C GLU A 21 10.97 -19.83 9.05
N MET A 22 10.89 -19.82 10.38
CA MET A 22 10.01 -18.90 11.12
C MET A 22 10.47 -17.44 11.06
N LEU A 23 11.76 -17.16 10.82
CA LEU A 23 12.31 -15.81 10.71
C LEU A 23 12.30 -15.24 9.29
N CYS A 24 11.89 -16.03 8.29
CA CYS A 24 11.77 -15.55 6.92
C CYS A 24 10.52 -14.69 6.78
N SER A 25 10.71 -13.36 6.76
CA SER A 25 9.72 -12.46 6.19
C SER A 25 9.49 -12.86 4.73
N CYS A 26 8.30 -13.35 4.40
CA CYS A 26 7.94 -13.72 3.05
C CYS A 26 7.25 -12.54 2.37
N THR A 27 7.86 -12.02 1.30
CA THR A 27 7.21 -11.08 0.39
C THR A 27 6.76 -11.83 -0.85
N LYS A 28 5.50 -11.63 -1.24
CA LYS A 28 4.91 -12.27 -2.42
C LYS A 28 4.09 -11.25 -3.19
N ASP A 29 4.30 -11.21 -4.51
CA ASP A 29 3.39 -10.52 -5.42
C ASP A 29 2.06 -11.30 -5.47
N VAL A 30 0.99 -10.62 -5.10
CA VAL A 30 -0.37 -11.14 -5.02
C VAL A 30 -1.32 -10.33 -5.90
N SER A 31 -0.80 -9.57 -6.86
CA SER A 31 -1.58 -8.68 -7.75
C SER A 31 -2.70 -9.39 -8.50
N LEU A 32 -2.45 -10.65 -8.89
CA LEU A 32 -3.39 -11.48 -9.64
C LEU A 32 -4.18 -12.45 -8.75
N ASP A 33 -3.99 -12.40 -7.43
CA ASP A 33 -4.67 -13.27 -6.48
C ASP A 33 -5.82 -12.49 -5.83
N PRO A 34 -7.09 -12.76 -6.23
CA PRO A 34 -8.23 -12.01 -5.73
C PRO A 34 -8.36 -12.05 -4.21
N GLN A 35 -7.82 -13.08 -3.55
CA GLN A 35 -7.86 -13.22 -2.10
C GLN A 35 -7.18 -12.05 -1.36
N TYR A 36 -6.22 -11.38 -2.00
CA TYR A 36 -5.42 -10.34 -1.37
C TYR A 36 -5.71 -8.94 -1.91
N ASN A 37 -6.85 -8.79 -2.59
CA ASN A 37 -7.21 -7.53 -3.23
C ASN A 37 -7.72 -6.50 -2.19
N TYR A 38 -8.45 -6.93 -1.14
CA TYR A 38 -9.03 -6.07 -0.09
C TYR A 38 -9.75 -4.81 -0.63
N GLY A 39 -10.34 -4.90 -1.83
CA GLY A 39 -10.96 -3.78 -2.55
C GLY A 39 -10.07 -3.09 -3.60
N PHE A 40 -8.78 -3.42 -3.66
CA PHE A 40 -7.80 -2.94 -4.64
C PHE A 40 -7.58 -3.96 -5.75
N LYS A 41 -7.92 -3.59 -6.98
CA LYS A 41 -7.77 -4.43 -8.16
C LYS A 41 -6.54 -3.98 -8.94
N TYR A 42 -5.72 -4.95 -9.33
CA TYR A 42 -4.59 -4.70 -10.21
C TYR A 42 -5.04 -4.00 -11.51
N ASN A 43 -4.24 -3.04 -11.98
CA ASN A 43 -4.49 -2.20 -13.15
C ASN A 43 -5.79 -1.35 -13.09
N HIS A 44 -6.41 -1.24 -11.92
CA HIS A 44 -7.61 -0.43 -11.73
C HIS A 44 -7.25 0.97 -11.23
N VAL A 45 -8.08 1.95 -11.61
CA VAL A 45 -7.92 3.36 -11.24
C VAL A 45 -8.90 3.74 -10.14
N TYR A 46 -8.39 4.47 -9.16
CA TYR A 46 -9.15 4.94 -8.03
C TYR A 46 -9.02 6.47 -7.92
N LYS A 47 -10.05 7.09 -7.36
CA LYS A 47 -10.10 8.52 -7.06
C LYS A 47 -10.22 8.73 -5.55
N THR A 48 -9.41 9.62 -5.00
CA THR A 48 -9.46 9.98 -3.57
C THR A 48 -10.73 10.78 -3.23
N ILE A 49 -11.35 10.52 -2.06
CA ILE A 49 -12.50 11.33 -1.57
C ILE A 49 -12.04 12.66 -0.98
N ASP A 50 -10.90 12.60 -0.31
CA ASP A 50 -10.32 13.64 0.50
C ASP A 50 -8.87 13.88 0.04
N GLU A 51 -8.25 14.90 0.60
CA GLU A 51 -6.82 15.16 0.48
C GLU A 51 -6.01 14.01 1.11
N THR A 52 -4.84 13.75 0.54
CA THR A 52 -3.96 12.64 0.95
C THR A 52 -2.53 13.11 1.08
N ILE A 53 -1.75 12.57 2.00
CA ILE A 53 -0.32 12.89 2.07
C ILE A 53 0.46 12.01 1.11
N LEU A 54 1.29 12.65 0.30
CA LEU A 54 2.43 12.04 -0.35
C LEU A 54 3.67 12.32 0.50
N GLU A 55 4.19 11.29 1.15
CA GLU A 55 5.43 11.37 1.90
C GLU A 55 6.59 10.89 1.03
N LYS A 56 7.65 11.68 0.96
CA LYS A 56 8.92 11.31 0.36
C LYS A 56 9.85 10.79 1.44
N GLU A 57 10.47 9.64 1.22
CA GLU A 57 11.44 9.14 2.19
C GLU A 57 12.73 9.99 2.15
N SER A 58 13.18 10.46 3.32
CA SER A 58 14.32 11.38 3.43
C SER A 58 15.63 10.80 2.88
N ASP A 59 15.85 9.49 3.08
CA ASP A 59 17.09 8.82 2.69
C ASP A 59 17.04 8.24 1.27
N PHE A 60 15.84 8.10 0.70
CA PHE A 60 15.61 7.50 -0.61
C PHE A 60 14.88 8.50 -1.52
N ARG A 61 15.62 9.11 -2.44
CA ARG A 61 15.10 10.15 -3.36
C ARG A 61 13.89 9.71 -4.21
N THR A 62 13.63 8.41 -4.30
CA THR A 62 12.62 7.81 -5.19
C THR A 62 11.54 7.02 -4.46
N LEU A 63 11.58 6.90 -3.12
CA LEU A 63 10.53 6.21 -2.37
C LEU A 63 9.47 7.21 -1.92
N TYR A 64 8.23 6.89 -2.30
CA TYR A 64 7.07 7.67 -1.93
C TYR A 64 6.04 6.78 -1.25
N PHE A 65 5.40 7.33 -0.24
CA PHE A 65 4.32 6.71 0.49
C PHE A 65 3.07 7.56 0.37
N LEU A 66 1.94 6.91 0.19
CA LEU A 66 0.64 7.56 0.20
C LEU A 66 -0.08 7.18 1.48
N SER A 67 -0.45 8.20 2.24
CA SER A 67 -1.20 8.03 3.48
C SER A 67 -2.44 8.92 3.53
N LYS A 68 -3.46 8.45 4.24
CA LYS A 68 -4.64 9.25 4.58
C LYS A 68 -4.25 10.35 5.57
N ILE A 69 -4.77 11.56 5.35
CA ILE A 69 -4.68 12.64 6.34
C ILE A 69 -5.64 12.34 7.49
N ASN A 70 -5.10 12.20 8.70
CA ASN A 70 -5.91 12.06 9.91
C ASN A 70 -6.49 13.43 10.34
N GLU A 71 -7.53 13.43 11.19
CA GLU A 71 -8.17 14.69 11.62
C GLU A 71 -7.21 15.67 12.32
N ALA A 72 -6.18 15.15 12.99
CA ALA A 72 -5.14 15.97 13.60
C ALA A 72 -4.31 16.69 12.54
N GLY A 73 -3.84 15.99 11.52
CA GLY A 73 -3.04 16.53 10.41
C GLY A 73 -3.82 17.49 9.52
N LYS A 74 -5.16 17.39 9.47
CA LYS A 74 -5.98 18.41 8.78
C LYS A 74 -5.83 19.81 9.41
N LYS A 75 -5.44 19.92 10.69
CA LYS A 75 -5.22 21.22 11.36
C LYS A 75 -3.93 21.91 10.91
N ASP A 76 -2.94 21.13 10.50
CA ASP A 76 -1.62 21.60 10.07
C ASP A 76 -1.50 21.51 8.53
N MET A 77 -2.63 21.57 7.81
CA MET A 77 -2.68 21.38 6.35
C MET A 77 -1.76 22.33 5.60
N ASP A 78 -1.64 23.57 6.07
CA ASP A 78 -0.78 24.59 5.46
C ASP A 78 0.69 24.15 5.41
N GLU A 79 1.16 23.36 6.38
CA GLU A 79 2.51 22.79 6.37
C GLU A 79 2.67 21.79 5.22
N TYR A 80 1.63 21.04 4.88
CA TYR A 80 1.69 20.08 3.77
C TYR A 80 1.54 20.71 2.39
N LEU A 81 1.25 22.02 2.29
CA LEU A 81 1.10 22.71 1.01
C LEU A 81 2.43 23.25 0.45
N SER A 82 3.56 23.07 1.15
CA SER A 82 4.88 23.39 0.61
C SER A 82 5.47 22.23 -0.19
N LEU A 83 5.96 22.51 -1.40
CA LEU A 83 6.65 21.52 -2.24
C LEU A 83 8.06 21.17 -1.73
N GLU A 84 8.63 21.99 -0.84
CA GLU A 84 9.92 21.73 -0.21
C GLU A 84 9.82 20.70 0.91
N ASN A 85 8.61 20.46 1.44
CA ASN A 85 8.40 19.58 2.56
C ASN A 85 8.48 18.10 2.19
N ARG A 86 8.90 17.31 3.18
CA ARG A 86 8.96 15.84 3.08
C ARG A 86 7.58 15.24 2.83
N MET A 87 6.55 15.83 3.42
CA MET A 87 5.16 15.43 3.30
C MET A 87 4.41 16.53 2.55
N VAL A 88 3.77 16.16 1.45
CA VAL A 88 2.99 17.09 0.63
C VAL A 88 1.55 16.61 0.51
N ALA A 89 0.59 17.50 0.66
CA ALA A 89 -0.82 17.19 0.45
C ALA A 89 -1.10 17.08 -1.05
N LEU A 90 -1.78 16.01 -1.45
CA LEU A 90 -2.39 15.87 -2.75
C LEU A 90 -3.86 16.26 -2.67
N PRO A 91 -4.39 16.93 -3.71
CA PRO A 91 -5.76 17.39 -3.71
C PRO A 91 -6.77 16.26 -3.65
N LYS A 92 -7.96 16.59 -3.16
CA LYS A 92 -9.13 15.76 -3.37
C LYS A 92 -9.32 15.45 -4.85
N GLY A 93 -9.62 14.19 -5.13
CA GLY A 93 -9.86 13.72 -6.48
C GLY A 93 -8.61 13.34 -7.27
N THR A 94 -7.46 13.23 -6.61
CA THR A 94 -6.26 12.61 -7.18
C THR A 94 -6.59 11.20 -7.68
N LEU A 95 -6.12 10.91 -8.89
CA LEU A 95 -6.26 9.62 -9.53
C LEU A 95 -5.00 8.78 -9.35
N PHE A 96 -5.18 7.53 -8.96
CA PHE A 96 -4.08 6.58 -8.84
C PHE A 96 -4.44 5.21 -9.45
N ARG A 97 -3.49 4.60 -10.17
CA ARG A 97 -3.61 3.25 -10.73
C ARG A 97 -2.85 2.25 -9.87
N VAL A 98 -3.48 1.14 -9.50
CA VAL A 98 -2.79 0.04 -8.80
C VAL A 98 -1.89 -0.71 -9.78
N GLU A 99 -0.59 -0.71 -9.52
CA GLU A 99 0.42 -1.40 -10.33
C GLU A 99 0.93 -2.68 -9.68
N GLN A 100 0.81 -2.82 -8.36
CA GLN A 100 1.25 -4.03 -7.67
C GLN A 100 0.55 -4.17 -6.32
N LEU A 101 0.23 -5.41 -5.95
CA LEU A 101 -0.15 -5.80 -4.60
C LEU A 101 0.92 -6.75 -4.07
N ILE A 102 1.61 -6.37 -3.00
CA ILE A 102 2.65 -7.18 -2.39
C ILE A 102 2.23 -7.51 -0.97
N ARG A 103 2.07 -8.80 -0.70
CA ARG A 103 1.88 -9.27 0.67
C ARG A 103 3.23 -9.51 1.31
N SER A 104 3.46 -8.89 2.45
CA SER A 104 4.54 -9.19 3.38
C SER A 104 3.98 -9.91 4.59
N ILE A 105 4.60 -11.03 4.94
CA ILE A 105 4.24 -11.82 6.11
C ILE A 105 5.48 -11.89 6.97
N ASN A 106 5.39 -11.36 8.18
CA ASN A 106 6.37 -11.60 9.23
C ASN A 106 5.68 -12.29 10.43
N PRO A 107 6.43 -12.77 11.42
CA PRO A 107 5.87 -13.53 12.55
C PRO A 107 4.81 -12.77 13.34
N GLU A 108 4.94 -11.44 13.42
CA GLU A 108 4.15 -10.55 14.28
C GLU A 108 2.97 -9.92 13.51
N HIS A 109 3.13 -9.65 12.22
CA HIS A 109 2.21 -8.89 11.38
C HIS A 109 2.20 -9.40 9.93
N SER A 110 1.04 -9.27 9.28
CA SER A 110 0.95 -9.34 7.81
C SER A 110 0.60 -7.95 7.30
N THR A 111 1.33 -7.47 6.30
CA THR A 111 1.08 -6.17 5.68
C THR A 111 0.88 -6.38 4.20
N LEU A 112 -0.11 -5.71 3.61
CA LEU A 112 -0.24 -5.58 2.17
C LEU A 112 0.24 -4.19 1.77
N PHE A 113 1.20 -4.18 0.86
CA PHE A 113 1.67 -2.98 0.17
C PHE A 113 0.94 -2.88 -1.16
N VAL A 114 0.27 -1.76 -1.37
CA VAL A 114 -0.37 -1.43 -2.64
C VAL A 114 0.52 -0.41 -3.34
N LYS A 115 1.23 -0.81 -4.38
CA LYS A 115 1.98 0.14 -5.22
C LYS A 115 1.03 0.76 -6.23
N VAL A 116 1.03 2.08 -6.28
CA VAL A 116 0.17 2.85 -7.16
C VAL A 116 0.96 3.88 -7.94
N ARG A 117 0.46 4.26 -9.12
CA ARG A 117 0.98 5.38 -9.91
C ARG A 117 -0.03 6.52 -9.91
N ILE A 118 0.42 7.72 -9.56
CA ILE A 118 -0.39 8.94 -9.65
C ILE A 118 -0.57 9.34 -11.11
N LEU A 119 -1.79 9.63 -11.52
CA LEU A 119 -2.15 9.85 -12.93
C LEU A 119 -2.39 11.31 -13.30
N ASN A 120 -2.62 12.19 -12.33
CA ASN A 120 -2.97 13.60 -12.54
C ASN A 120 -2.33 14.54 -11.53
N GLY A 121 -2.44 15.84 -11.77
CA GLY A 121 -1.89 16.89 -10.92
C GLY A 121 -0.36 16.98 -10.93
N HIS A 122 0.18 17.73 -9.97
CA HIS A 122 1.60 18.09 -9.88
C HIS A 122 2.54 16.87 -9.76
N PHE A 123 2.07 15.80 -9.11
CA PHE A 123 2.85 14.60 -8.82
C PHE A 123 2.57 13.46 -9.80
N LYS A 124 2.06 13.77 -11.00
CA LYS A 124 1.81 12.79 -12.07
C LYS A 124 3.04 11.93 -12.35
N ASN A 125 2.81 10.64 -12.61
CA ASN A 125 3.78 9.59 -12.89
C ASN A 125 4.65 9.15 -11.71
N ILE A 126 4.49 9.74 -10.52
CA ILE A 126 5.14 9.23 -9.31
C ILE A 126 4.49 7.90 -8.91
N GLN A 127 5.34 6.91 -8.67
CA GLN A 127 4.95 5.66 -8.03
C GLN A 127 5.06 5.83 -6.52
N ALA A 128 4.02 5.44 -5.80
CA ALA A 128 3.95 5.49 -4.36
C ALA A 128 3.41 4.18 -3.78
N THR A 129 3.69 3.94 -2.50
CA THR A 129 3.23 2.75 -1.78
C THR A 129 2.21 3.15 -0.73
N CYS A 130 1.07 2.45 -0.71
CA CYS A 130 0.06 2.56 0.33
C CYS A 130 0.12 1.33 1.25
N PHE A 131 -0.13 1.51 2.55
CA PHE A 131 -0.04 0.44 3.54
C PHE A 131 -1.41 0.00 4.06
N LEU A 132 -1.62 -1.32 4.06
CA LEU A 132 -2.74 -1.96 4.72
C LEU A 132 -2.22 -3.01 5.71
N ASN A 133 -2.42 -2.77 7.01
CA ASN A 133 -2.12 -3.77 8.03
C ASN A 133 -3.23 -4.80 8.07
N ILE A 134 -2.88 -6.05 7.77
CA ILE A 134 -3.80 -7.17 7.72
C ILE A 134 -3.54 -8.02 8.96
N ASP A 135 -4.58 -8.23 9.77
CA ASP A 135 -4.47 -9.17 10.88
C ASP A 135 -4.19 -10.58 10.33
N LYS A 136 -3.23 -11.27 10.97
CA LYS A 136 -2.74 -12.60 10.61
C LYS A 136 -3.86 -13.64 10.50
N TYR A 137 -5.02 -13.36 11.11
CA TYR A 137 -6.18 -14.24 11.22
C TYR A 137 -7.43 -13.72 10.50
N THR A 138 -7.27 -12.96 9.42
CA THR A 138 -8.44 -12.65 8.57
C THR A 138 -9.03 -13.99 8.08
N ASP A 139 -10.23 -14.31 8.55
CA ASP A 139 -10.88 -15.60 8.31
C ASP A 139 -11.06 -15.78 6.79
N PRO A 140 -10.74 -16.97 6.22
CA PRO A 140 -10.95 -17.25 4.81
C PRO A 140 -12.37 -17.00 4.29
N ILE A 141 -13.38 -16.88 5.16
CA ILE A 141 -14.77 -16.54 4.80
C ILE A 141 -14.94 -15.04 4.50
N GLU A 142 -14.03 -14.18 4.94
CA GLU A 142 -14.15 -12.73 4.80
C GLU A 142 -13.44 -12.14 3.57
N ARG A 143 -13.06 -13.01 2.62
CA ARG A 143 -12.20 -12.70 1.46
C ARG A 143 -12.81 -11.76 0.42
N ASP A 144 -14.13 -11.63 0.37
CA ASP A 144 -14.83 -10.72 -0.55
C ASP A 144 -15.11 -9.35 0.08
N LYS A 145 -14.76 -9.17 1.36
CA LYS A 145 -15.04 -7.95 2.10
C LYS A 145 -13.97 -6.88 1.86
N SER A 146 -14.38 -5.62 1.87
CA SER A 146 -13.44 -4.50 1.80
C SER A 146 -12.69 -4.32 3.12
N TYR A 147 -11.53 -3.64 3.10
CA TYR A 147 -10.80 -3.31 4.33
C TYR A 147 -11.66 -2.55 5.36
N LYS A 148 -12.62 -1.73 4.91
CA LYS A 148 -13.57 -1.00 5.76
C LYS A 148 -14.50 -1.96 6.51
N GLU A 149 -15.00 -2.98 5.81
CA GLU A 149 -15.88 -4.01 6.39
C GLU A 149 -15.13 -4.92 7.36
N LEU A 150 -13.86 -5.20 7.07
CA LEU A 150 -12.97 -5.99 7.91
C LEU A 150 -12.41 -5.21 9.11
N ARG A 151 -12.72 -3.92 9.23
CA ARG A 151 -12.18 -3.01 10.26
C ARG A 151 -10.65 -3.04 10.34
N LEU A 152 -9.99 -3.29 9.20
CA LEU A 152 -8.54 -3.22 9.12
C LEU A 152 -8.09 -1.77 9.27
N ILE A 153 -6.95 -1.57 9.94
CA ILE A 153 -6.34 -0.26 10.07
C ILE A 153 -5.58 0.00 8.77
N ALA A 154 -6.19 0.84 7.93
CA ALA A 154 -5.64 1.23 6.66
C ALA A 154 -5.05 2.64 6.74
N GLU A 155 -3.80 2.77 6.35
CA GLU A 155 -3.19 4.08 6.09
C GLU A 155 -3.43 4.52 4.64
N ILE A 156 -4.03 3.67 3.82
CA ILE A 156 -4.33 3.98 2.42
C ILE A 156 -5.33 5.15 2.31
N PRO A 157 -5.18 6.02 1.30
CA PRO A 157 -6.22 6.96 0.91
C PRO A 157 -7.59 6.31 0.78
N ASP A 158 -8.63 6.92 1.36
CA ASP A 158 -10.00 6.44 1.16
C ASP A 158 -10.39 6.64 -0.32
N PRO A 159 -10.65 5.55 -1.07
CA PRO A 159 -11.16 5.69 -2.43
C PRO A 159 -12.65 6.04 -2.35
N ALA A 160 -13.08 7.05 -3.12
CA ALA A 160 -14.44 7.57 -3.04
C ALA A 160 -15.44 6.63 -3.66
N VAL A 161 -15.07 6.17 -4.84
CA VAL A 161 -15.92 5.50 -5.78
C VAL A 161 -14.92 4.85 -6.73
N VAL A 162 -15.11 3.57 -7.04
CA VAL A 162 -14.68 3.00 -8.31
C VAL A 162 -15.31 3.94 -9.34
N ILE A 163 -14.56 4.92 -9.85
CA ILE A 163 -15.00 5.46 -11.13
C ILE A 163 -14.95 4.20 -11.99
N ASP A 164 -16.11 3.71 -12.42
CA ASP A 164 -16.18 2.65 -13.40
C ASP A 164 -15.66 3.28 -14.71
N LEU A 165 -14.35 3.46 -14.76
CA LEU A 165 -13.57 3.73 -15.95
C LEU A 165 -13.33 2.40 -16.68
N GLY A 166 -13.93 1.29 -16.22
CA GLY A 166 -13.59 -0.08 -16.60
C GLY A 166 -12.26 -0.54 -16.01
N GLU A 167 -11.80 -1.75 -16.42
CA GLU A 167 -10.38 -1.89 -16.75
C GLU A 167 -10.08 -0.71 -17.66
N MET A 168 -9.23 0.21 -17.20
CA MET A 168 -8.99 1.47 -17.90
C MET A 168 -8.79 1.15 -19.39
N PRO A 169 -9.62 1.66 -20.33
CA PRO A 169 -9.20 1.67 -21.72
C PRO A 169 -7.84 2.35 -21.70
N GLU A 170 -6.83 1.78 -22.37
CA GLU A 170 -5.56 2.45 -22.56
C GLU A 170 -5.87 3.92 -22.89
N TYR A 171 -5.61 4.84 -21.95
CA TYR A 171 -5.87 6.26 -22.21
C TYR A 171 -5.02 6.58 -23.42
N LYS A 172 -5.66 6.73 -24.58
CA LYS A 172 -4.97 6.86 -25.85
C LYS A 172 -3.97 8.00 -25.80
N ASP A 173 -4.29 9.03 -25.01
CA ASP A 173 -3.48 10.23 -24.83
C ASP A 173 -3.56 10.75 -23.39
N GLU A 174 -2.43 11.26 -22.87
CA GLU A 174 -2.30 11.87 -21.53
C GLU A 174 -3.31 13.00 -21.24
N LYS A 175 -3.88 13.61 -22.28
CA LYS A 175 -4.86 14.71 -22.19
C LYS A 175 -6.25 14.27 -21.73
N SER A 176 -6.52 12.96 -21.72
CA SER A 176 -7.82 12.41 -21.36
C SER A 176 -8.02 12.17 -19.86
N ILE A 177 -6.95 12.33 -19.06
CA ILE A 177 -7.00 12.15 -17.61
C ILE A 177 -7.56 13.43 -16.98
N PRO A 178 -8.66 13.37 -16.20
CA PRO A 178 -9.24 14.54 -15.57
C PRO A 178 -8.34 15.07 -14.45
N GLU A 179 -8.22 16.39 -14.37
CA GLU A 179 -7.47 17.05 -13.30
C GLU A 179 -8.29 17.06 -11.99
N PRO A 180 -7.62 16.93 -10.83
CA PRO A 180 -8.26 17.00 -9.53
C PRO A 180 -8.66 18.45 -9.22
N GLU A 181 -9.43 18.65 -8.16
CA GLU A 181 -9.72 20.01 -7.68
C GLU A 181 -8.39 20.68 -7.28
N PRO A 182 -8.10 21.90 -7.76
CA PRO A 182 -6.81 22.51 -7.49
C PRO A 182 -6.70 22.90 -6.01
N ILE A 183 -5.54 22.60 -5.42
CA ILE A 183 -5.10 23.17 -4.14
C ILE A 183 -3.93 24.12 -4.40
N THR A 184 -3.85 25.20 -3.62
CA THR A 184 -2.79 26.19 -3.76
C THR A 184 -1.57 25.74 -2.99
N TYR A 185 -0.50 25.39 -3.71
CA TYR A 185 0.80 25.12 -3.11
C TYR A 185 1.53 26.43 -2.83
N THR A 186 2.26 26.45 -1.72
CA THR A 186 3.25 27.48 -1.45
C THR A 186 4.60 27.03 -2.04
N PRO A 187 5.32 27.91 -2.75
CA PRO A 187 6.68 27.64 -3.19
C PRO A 187 7.59 27.22 -2.03
#